data_AF-A0A852XC87-F1
#
_entry.id   AF-A0A852XC87-F1
#
_cell.length_a   1.000
_cell.length_b   1.000
_cell.length_c   1.000
_cell.angle_alpha   90.00
_cell.angle_beta   90.00
_cell.angle_gamma   90.00
#
_symmetry.space_group_name_H-M   'P 1'
#
loop_
_entity.id
_entity.type
_entity.pdbx_description
1 polymer ?
#
loop_
_entity_poly.entity_id
_entity_poly.type
_entity_poly.pdbx_seq_one_letter_code
_entity_poly.pdbx_strand_id
1 'polypeptide(L)'
;MSQTPRPSGSATEGHVAPDAPSKPERDQIASHDQAAQHDDAAADRPPAPATGDLVIDAATRELAQADDLESVAGSGEQLHRTLQARLDDLGS
;
A
#
# COMPACT_ATOMS: atom_id res chain seq x y z
N MET A 1 51.38 60.93 -1.56
CA MET A 1 49.97 61.22 -1.88
C MET A 1 49.15 59.97 -1.59
N SER A 2 48.35 60.08 -0.53
CA SER A 2 47.06 59.44 -0.27
C SER A 2 46.91 57.92 -0.38
N GLN A 3 46.89 57.36 0.83
CA GLN A 3 46.19 56.19 1.33
C GLN A 3 44.69 56.14 0.95
N THR A 4 44.19 54.95 0.57
CA THR A 4 42.81 54.52 0.91
C THR A 4 42.75 52.99 1.05
N PRO A 5 41.97 52.47 2.01
CA PRO A 5 42.16 51.16 2.63
C PRO A 5 41.35 50.05 1.94
N ARG A 6 41.82 48.80 2.09
CA ARG A 6 40.99 47.61 1.83
C ARG A 6 39.95 47.49 2.96
N PRO A 7 38.65 47.32 2.65
CA PRO A 7 37.66 47.07 3.68
C PRO A 7 37.93 45.69 4.32
N SER A 8 38.19 45.75 5.62
CA SER A 8 38.03 44.65 6.57
C SER A 8 36.56 44.63 7.00
N GLY A 9 35.94 43.46 6.98
CA GLY A 9 34.55 43.23 7.37
C GLY A 9 34.15 41.82 6.91
N SER A 10 34.34 40.80 7.73
CA SER A 10 33.51 40.38 8.86
C SER A 10 32.66 39.18 8.45
N ALA A 11 33.11 38.02 8.94
CA ALA A 11 32.35 36.83 9.29
C ALA A 11 30.97 36.64 8.62
N THR A 12 30.88 35.61 7.78
CA THR A 12 29.68 34.77 7.76
C THR A 12 30.11 33.34 7.48
N GLU A 13 30.82 32.76 8.44
CA GLU A 13 30.70 31.33 8.70
C GLU A 13 29.22 31.07 9.03
N GLY A 14 28.55 30.32 8.18
CA GLY A 14 27.12 30.08 8.31
C GLY A 14 26.48 29.49 7.06
N HIS A 15 27.22 28.70 6.28
CA HIS A 15 26.61 27.78 5.34
C HIS A 15 26.60 26.38 5.96
N VAL A 16 25.82 26.22 7.02
CA VAL A 16 25.31 24.90 7.38
C VAL A 16 24.15 24.65 6.43
N ALA A 17 24.35 23.67 5.57
CA ALA A 17 23.32 23.10 4.72
C ALA A 17 22.04 22.82 5.54
N PRO A 18 20.85 22.93 4.94
CA PRO A 18 19.63 22.52 5.60
C PRO A 18 19.80 21.07 6.08
N ASP A 19 19.65 20.95 7.39
CA ASP A 19 19.41 19.75 8.17
C ASP A 19 18.81 18.65 7.28
N ALA A 20 19.55 17.56 7.15
CA ALA A 20 19.09 16.35 6.50
C ALA A 20 17.70 16.00 7.05
N PRO A 21 16.78 15.46 6.23
CA PRO A 21 15.51 15.02 6.76
C PRO A 21 15.80 14.01 7.87
N SER A 22 15.51 14.42 9.10
CA SER A 22 15.39 13.55 10.27
C SER A 22 14.54 12.38 9.82
N LYS A 23 15.18 11.23 9.56
CA LYS A 23 14.46 9.98 9.38
C LYS A 23 13.64 9.85 10.66
N PRO A 24 12.31 9.71 10.61
CA PRO A 24 11.61 9.21 11.77
C PRO A 24 12.14 7.80 11.96
N GLU A 25 13.11 7.65 12.85
CA GLU A 25 13.48 6.39 13.46
C GLU A 25 12.21 5.97 14.19
N ARG A 26 11.35 5.27 13.46
CA ARG A 26 10.10 4.68 13.92
C ARG A 26 10.52 3.51 14.79
N ASP A 27 11.02 3.84 15.97
CA ASP A 27 11.22 2.95 17.11
C ASP A 27 9.82 2.57 17.64
N GLN A 28 9.12 1.81 16.81
CA GLN A 28 7.85 1.17 17.10
C GLN A 28 7.86 -0.16 16.34
N ILE A 29 8.87 -0.99 16.61
CA ILE A 29 8.62 -2.42 16.70
C ILE A 29 7.77 -2.63 17.96
N ALA A 30 6.51 -2.19 17.88
CA ALA A 30 5.48 -2.65 18.78
C ALA A 30 5.55 -4.17 18.69
N SER A 31 5.98 -4.80 19.78
CA SER A 31 5.93 -6.23 19.98
C SER A 31 4.53 -6.67 19.61
N HIS A 32 4.39 -7.21 18.40
CA HIS A 32 3.15 -7.83 17.94
C HIS A 32 3.10 -9.20 18.61
N ASP A 33 2.86 -9.17 19.93
CA ASP A 33 2.34 -10.31 20.66
C ASP A 33 0.88 -10.48 20.22
N GLN A 34 0.71 -10.93 18.97
CA GLN A 34 -0.58 -11.33 18.44
C GLN A 34 -0.70 -12.84 18.59
N ALA A 35 -0.57 -13.28 19.85
CA ALA A 35 -0.98 -14.60 20.25
C ALA A 35 -2.49 -14.55 20.53
N ALA A 36 -3.23 -15.34 19.75
CA ALA A 36 -4.62 -15.75 20.00
C ALA A 36 -5.74 -14.75 19.72
N GLN A 37 -6.03 -14.45 18.44
CA GLN A 37 -7.41 -14.23 17.94
C GLN A 37 -7.50 -14.61 16.45
N HIS A 38 -7.71 -15.89 16.16
CA HIS A 38 -7.81 -16.41 14.78
C HIS A 38 -9.10 -17.22 14.55
N ASP A 39 -10.18 -16.89 15.28
CA ASP A 39 -11.46 -17.60 15.18
C ASP A 39 -12.68 -16.70 14.85
N ASP A 40 -12.51 -15.38 14.69
CA ASP A 40 -13.64 -14.45 14.46
C ASP A 40 -13.54 -13.59 13.18
N ALA A 41 -12.49 -13.76 12.35
CA ALA A 41 -12.28 -12.94 11.16
C ALA A 41 -13.32 -13.15 10.03
N ALA A 42 -14.16 -14.19 10.13
CA ALA A 42 -15.24 -14.43 9.17
C ALA A 42 -16.43 -13.48 9.38
N ALA A 43 -16.63 -12.93 10.58
CA ALA A 43 -17.81 -12.13 10.93
C ALA A 43 -17.76 -10.68 10.40
N ASP A 44 -16.57 -10.15 10.12
CA ASP A 44 -16.37 -8.75 9.68
C ASP A 44 -15.94 -8.61 8.21
N ARG A 45 -15.90 -9.72 7.43
CA ARG A 45 -15.54 -9.64 6.01
C ARG A 45 -16.67 -8.93 5.24
N PRO A 46 -16.41 -7.79 4.59
CA PRO A 46 -17.44 -7.09 3.83
C PRO A 46 -18.02 -8.03 2.76
N PRO A 47 -19.33 -7.94 2.47
CA PRO A 47 -19.95 -8.78 1.46
C PRO A 47 -19.27 -8.57 0.10
N ALA A 48 -19.15 -9.66 -0.66
CA ALA A 48 -18.62 -9.59 -2.03
C ALA A 48 -19.40 -8.54 -2.85
N PRO A 49 -18.71 -7.73 -3.66
CA PRO A 49 -19.36 -6.72 -4.48
C PRO A 49 -20.35 -7.37 -5.44
N ALA A 50 -21.50 -6.72 -5.63
CA ALA A 50 -22.50 -7.11 -6.62
C ALA A 50 -22.27 -6.29 -7.90
N THR A 51 -21.93 -6.98 -8.97
CA THR A 51 -21.62 -6.41 -10.28
C THR A 51 -22.85 -6.47 -11.20
N GLY A 52 -23.84 -7.32 -10.88
CA GLY A 52 -25.00 -7.58 -11.72
C GLY A 52 -24.74 -8.64 -12.80
N ASP A 53 -23.50 -9.12 -12.91
CA ASP A 53 -23.12 -10.26 -13.71
C ASP A 53 -23.03 -11.50 -12.81
N LEU A 54 -23.96 -12.44 -13.01
CA LEU A 54 -24.08 -13.63 -12.16
C LEU A 54 -22.81 -14.48 -12.13
N VAL A 55 -22.02 -14.49 -13.20
CA VAL A 55 -20.80 -15.29 -13.29
C VAL A 55 -19.66 -14.62 -12.53
N ILE A 56 -19.50 -13.30 -12.70
CA ILE A 56 -18.53 -12.51 -11.93
C ILE A 56 -18.86 -12.54 -10.44
N ASP A 57 -20.13 -12.39 -10.09
CA ASP A 57 -20.58 -12.36 -8.69
C ASP A 57 -20.39 -13.73 -8.01
N ALA A 58 -20.62 -14.82 -8.74
CA ALA A 58 -20.34 -16.17 -8.25
C ALA A 58 -18.82 -16.39 -8.03
N ALA A 59 -17.98 -16.05 -9.01
CA ALA A 59 -16.54 -16.20 -8.91
C ALA A 59 -15.94 -15.31 -7.78
N THR A 60 -16.47 -14.10 -7.59
CA THR A 60 -16.05 -13.20 -6.52
C THR A 60 -16.46 -13.73 -5.14
N ARG A 61 -17.63 -14.36 -5.05
CA ARG A 61 -18.07 -15.03 -3.81
C ARG A 61 -17.19 -16.23 -3.47
N GLU A 62 -16.83 -17.05 -4.45
CA GLU A 62 -15.92 -18.19 -4.25
C GLU A 62 -14.54 -17.71 -3.75
N LEU A 63 -14.02 -16.63 -4.32
CA LEU A 63 -12.78 -16.01 -3.83
C LEU A 63 -12.93 -15.49 -2.39
N ALA A 64 -14.07 -14.88 -2.05
CA ALA A 64 -14.33 -14.37 -0.71
C ALA A 64 -14.54 -15.47 0.34
N GLN A 65 -14.83 -16.71 -0.08
CA GLN A 65 -14.97 -17.89 0.76
C GLN A 65 -13.69 -18.72 0.88
N ALA A 66 -12.62 -18.36 0.16
CA ALA A 66 -11.35 -19.06 0.27
C ALA A 66 -10.67 -18.78 1.62
N ASP A 67 -10.27 -19.85 2.31
CA ASP A 67 -9.69 -19.82 3.66
C ASP A 67 -8.18 -20.02 3.68
N ASP A 68 -7.58 -20.54 2.60
CA ASP A 68 -6.13 -20.76 2.48
C ASP A 68 -5.55 -20.11 1.21
N LEU A 69 -4.23 -19.90 1.20
CA LEU A 69 -3.54 -19.17 0.12
C LEU A 69 -3.61 -19.88 -1.24
N GLU A 70 -3.60 -21.21 -1.27
CA GLU A 70 -3.74 -21.99 -2.49
C GLU A 70 -5.17 -21.89 -3.03
N SER A 71 -6.18 -21.95 -2.16
CA SER A 71 -7.57 -21.68 -2.55
C SER A 71 -7.79 -20.24 -3.02
N VAL A 72 -7.16 -19.24 -2.36
CA VAL A 72 -7.21 -17.84 -2.79
C VAL A 72 -6.56 -17.67 -4.17
N ALA A 73 -5.42 -18.31 -4.40
CA ALA A 73 -4.75 -18.27 -5.70
C ALA A 73 -5.61 -18.89 -6.79
N GLY A 74 -6.14 -20.10 -6.58
CA GLY A 74 -6.99 -20.80 -7.55
C GLY A 74 -8.28 -20.03 -7.87
N SER A 75 -9.00 -19.58 -6.85
CA SER A 75 -10.22 -18.77 -7.02
C SER A 75 -9.92 -17.42 -7.67
N GLY A 76 -8.75 -16.83 -7.36
CA GLY A 76 -8.29 -15.58 -7.96
C GLY A 76 -7.98 -15.72 -9.46
N GLU A 77 -7.31 -16.80 -9.86
CA GLU A 77 -7.04 -17.12 -11.27
C GLU A 77 -8.34 -17.37 -12.05
N GLN A 78 -9.30 -18.08 -11.45
CA GLN A 78 -10.60 -18.31 -12.04
C GLN A 78 -11.38 -17.01 -12.24
N LEU A 79 -11.39 -16.12 -11.24
CA LEU A 79 -11.99 -14.79 -11.36
C LEU A 79 -11.29 -13.97 -12.46
N HIS A 80 -9.96 -13.97 -12.52
CA HIS A 80 -9.20 -13.27 -13.54
C HIS A 80 -9.57 -13.74 -14.96
N ARG A 81 -9.60 -15.05 -15.21
CA ARG A 81 -10.03 -15.58 -16.52
C ARG A 81 -11.46 -15.21 -16.87
N THR A 82 -12.35 -15.21 -15.88
CA THR A 82 -13.75 -14.80 -16.06
C THR A 82 -13.84 -13.34 -16.49
N LEU A 83 -13.14 -12.44 -15.79
CA LEU A 83 -13.09 -11.02 -16.12
C LEU A 83 -12.48 -10.79 -17.51
N GLN A 84 -11.40 -11.49 -17.85
CA GLN A 84 -10.76 -11.40 -19.15
C GLN A 84 -11.72 -11.79 -20.29
N ALA A 85 -12.46 -12.89 -20.15
CA ALA A 85 -13.43 -13.33 -21.14
C ALA A 85 -14.59 -12.34 -21.30
N ARG A 86 -15.07 -11.73 -20.20
CA ARG A 86 -16.11 -10.70 -20.25
C ARG A 86 -15.65 -9.41 -20.90
N LEU A 87 -14.41 -9.00 -20.65
CA LEU A 87 -13.83 -7.82 -21.29
C LEU A 87 -13.59 -8.04 -22.79
N ASP A 88 -13.20 -9.25 -23.19
CA ASP A 88 -13.09 -9.63 -24.61
C ASP A 88 -14.43 -9.56 -25.34
N ASP A 89 -15.50 -10.09 -24.72
CA ASP A 89 -16.87 -10.03 -25.23
C ASP A 89 -17.40 -8.59 -25.40
N LEU A 90 -17.02 -7.67 -24.51
CA LEU A 90 -17.42 -6.25 -24.57
C LEU A 90 -16.59 -5.41 -25.56
N GLY A 91 -15.39 -5.87 -25.91
CA GLY A 91 -14.44 -5.17 -26.77
C GLY A 91 -14.58 -5.48 -28.26
N SER A 92 -15.50 -6.38 -28.62
CA SER A 92 -15.82 -6.75 -30.01
C SER A 92 -17.04 -6.03 -30.55
#